data_AF-A0A7X6I3N1-F1
#
_entry.id   AF-A0A7X6I3N1-F1
#
_cell.length_a   1.000
_cell.length_b   1.000
_cell.length_c   1.000
_cell.angle_alpha   90.00
_cell.angle_beta   90.00
_cell.angle_gamma   90.00
#
_symmetry.space_group_name_H-M   'P 1'
#
loop_
_entity.id
_entity.type
_entity.pdbx_description
1 polymer ?
#
loop_
_entity_poly.entity_id
_entity_poly.type
_entity_poly.pdbx_seq_one_letter_code
_entity_poly.pdbx_strand_id
1 'polypeptide(L)'
;MKNLGIHHVSSLVSDIHQSYDFYHNTLGLKLLIKTVNQDEKTMYHLFFSDTTGRGGTEFTLFQINTFKKILSEQTPLNELFLLCQMLTL
;
A
#
# COMPACT_ATOMS: atom_id res chain seq x y z
N MET A 1 19.02 8.87 16.83
CA MET A 1 17.77 8.15 17.17
C MET A 1 17.92 6.69 16.77
N LYS A 2 17.40 5.75 17.55
CA LYS A 2 17.50 4.31 17.29
C LYS A 2 16.36 3.89 16.34
N ASN A 3 16.67 3.29 15.21
CA ASN A 3 15.67 2.68 14.34
C ASN A 3 15.13 1.41 15.03
N LEU A 4 13.80 1.31 15.20
CA LEU A 4 13.14 0.23 15.93
C LEU A 4 12.83 -0.99 15.05
N GLY A 5 13.03 -0.91 13.72
CA GLY A 5 12.79 -2.00 12.79
C GLY A 5 11.97 -1.57 11.58
N ILE A 6 11.29 -2.54 10.96
CA ILE A 6 10.33 -2.27 9.88
C ILE A 6 9.12 -1.54 10.49
N HIS A 7 8.68 -0.48 9.84
CA HIS A 7 7.47 0.25 10.22
C HIS A 7 6.24 -0.31 9.51
N HIS A 8 6.29 -0.33 8.17
CA HIS A 8 5.34 -1.00 7.30
C HIS A 8 6.01 -1.45 5.99
N VAL A 9 5.29 -2.26 5.22
CA VAL A 9 5.63 -2.60 3.83
C VAL A 9 4.47 -2.21 2.93
N SER A 10 4.76 -1.57 1.80
CA SER A 10 3.77 -1.17 0.79
C SER A 10 3.91 -2.00 -0.47
N SER A 11 2.79 -2.33 -1.11
CA SER A 11 2.77 -3.10 -2.36
C SER A 11 1.84 -2.48 -3.40
N LEU A 12 2.16 -2.70 -4.68
CA LEU A 12 1.35 -2.28 -5.83
C LEU A 12 0.52 -3.47 -6.32
N VAL A 13 -0.77 -3.26 -6.53
CA VAL A 13 -1.70 -4.31 -6.98
C VAL A 13 -2.53 -3.82 -8.17
N SER A 14 -2.90 -4.74 -9.06
CA SER A 14 -3.75 -4.45 -10.22
C SER A 14 -5.24 -4.40 -9.88
N ASP A 15 -5.67 -5.13 -8.85
CA ASP A 15 -7.06 -5.22 -8.41
C ASP A 15 -7.11 -5.16 -6.88
N ILE A 16 -7.66 -4.07 -6.33
CA ILE A 16 -7.76 -3.88 -4.89
C ILE A 16 -8.80 -4.79 -4.24
N HIS A 17 -9.83 -5.24 -4.96
CA HIS A 17 -10.88 -6.09 -4.41
C HIS A 17 -10.34 -7.50 -4.18
N GLN A 18 -9.68 -8.07 -5.19
CA GLN A 18 -9.03 -9.37 -5.06
C GLN A 18 -7.95 -9.34 -3.96
N SER A 19 -7.18 -8.25 -3.91
CA SER A 19 -6.15 -8.10 -2.88
C SER A 19 -6.77 -7.95 -1.49
N TYR A 20 -7.82 -7.14 -1.34
CA TYR A 20 -8.55 -7.02 -0.08
C TYR A 20 -9.08 -8.37 0.40
N ASP A 21 -9.69 -9.17 -0.49
CA ASP A 21 -10.18 -10.50 -0.11
C ASP A 21 -9.06 -11.41 0.38
N PHE A 22 -7.90 -11.35 -0.26
CA PHE A 22 -6.74 -12.11 0.21
C PHE A 22 -6.24 -11.61 1.57
N TYR A 23 -5.89 -10.34 1.70
CA TYR A 23 -5.26 -9.82 2.93
C TYR A 23 -6.23 -9.73 4.11
N HIS A 24 -7.49 -9.37 3.87
CA HIS A 24 -8.51 -9.26 4.91
C HIS A 24 -9.17 -10.60 5.22
N ASN A 25 -9.79 -11.24 4.22
CA ASN A 25 -10.62 -12.42 4.45
C ASN A 25 -9.79 -13.70 4.57
N THR A 26 -8.72 -13.85 3.79
CA THR A 26 -7.87 -15.06 3.80
C THR A 26 -6.80 -15.00 4.88
N LEU A 27 -6.04 -13.90 4.97
CA LEU A 27 -4.96 -13.75 5.95
C LEU A 27 -5.42 -13.16 7.29
N GLY A 28 -6.64 -12.62 7.37
CA GLY A 28 -7.20 -12.11 8.62
C GLY A 28 -6.66 -10.76 9.07
N LEU A 29 -5.96 -10.00 8.21
CA LEU A 29 -5.47 -8.67 8.58
C LEU A 29 -6.64 -7.69 8.71
N LYS A 30 -6.57 -6.80 9.70
CA LYS A 30 -7.61 -5.80 9.93
C LYS A 30 -7.41 -4.61 9.00
N LEU A 31 -8.41 -4.28 8.19
CA LEU A 31 -8.42 -3.01 7.46
C LEU A 31 -8.57 -1.87 8.47
N LEU A 32 -7.55 -1.02 8.58
CA LEU A 32 -7.54 0.13 9.48
C LEU A 32 -8.02 1.40 8.77
N ILE A 33 -7.48 1.66 7.58
CA ILE A 33 -7.73 2.89 6.83
C ILE A 33 -7.99 2.52 5.37
N LYS A 34 -9.08 3.07 4.84
CA LYS A 34 -9.36 3.12 3.40
C LYS A 34 -9.28 4.57 2.96
N THR A 35 -8.32 4.88 2.09
CA THR A 35 -8.11 6.22 1.57
C THR A 35 -7.70 6.15 0.09
N VAL A 36 -7.31 7.30 -0.45
CA VAL A 36 -6.72 7.44 -1.78
C VAL A 36 -5.29 7.97 -1.64
N ASN A 37 -4.47 7.76 -2.67
CA ASN A 37 -3.14 8.37 -2.75
C ASN A 37 -3.26 9.91 -2.69
N GLN A 38 -2.36 10.56 -1.96
CA GLN A 38 -2.37 12.01 -1.75
C GLN A 38 -2.08 12.79 -3.04
N ASP A 39 -1.21 12.25 -3.89
CA ASP A 39 -0.83 12.82 -5.18
C ASP A 39 -1.82 12.41 -6.28
N GLU A 40 -2.35 11.19 -6.22
CA GLU A 40 -3.28 10.65 -7.21
C GLU A 40 -4.58 10.13 -6.59
N LYS A 41 -5.60 10.99 -6.51
CA LYS A 41 -6.87 10.68 -5.83
C LYS A 41 -7.70 9.58 -6.50
N THR A 42 -7.39 9.18 -7.72
CA THR A 42 -8.06 8.04 -8.37
C THR A 42 -7.50 6.69 -7.93
N MET A 43 -6.37 6.68 -7.22
CA MET A 43 -5.70 5.48 -6.75
C MET A 43 -6.09 5.15 -5.31
N TYR A 44 -6.67 3.97 -5.10
CA TYR A 44 -6.93 3.47 -3.76
C TYR A 44 -5.63 3.20 -3.00
N HIS A 45 -5.66 3.50 -1.71
CA HIS A 45 -4.62 3.16 -0.75
C HIS A 45 -5.27 2.52 0.49
N LEU A 46 -5.05 1.23 0.69
CA LEU A 46 -5.60 0.48 1.82
C LEU A 46 -4.51 0.16 2.83
N PHE A 47 -4.83 0.32 4.12
CA PHE A 47 -3.95 0.01 5.24
C PHE A 47 -4.49 -1.17 6.02
N PHE A 48 -3.66 -2.18 6.20
CA PHE A 48 -3.93 -3.37 6.99
C PHE A 48 -2.97 -3.45 8.16
N SER A 49 -3.39 -4.06 9.26
CA SER A 49 -2.50 -4.36 10.39
C SER A 49 -3.03 -5.52 11.24
N ASP A 50 -2.34 -5.79 12.36
CA ASP A 50 -2.88 -6.61 13.44
C ASP A 50 -4.09 -5.90 14.11
N THR A 51 -4.71 -6.56 15.08
CA THR A 51 -5.90 -6.02 15.78
C THR A 51 -5.63 -4.75 16.59
N THR A 52 -4.36 -4.40 16.80
CA THR A 52 -3.92 -3.30 17.66
C THR A 52 -3.22 -2.17 16.91
N GLY A 53 -2.88 -2.36 15.63
CA GLY A 53 -2.24 -1.33 14.81
C GLY A 53 -0.81 -1.01 15.25
N ARG A 54 -0.02 -2.01 15.66
CA ARG A 54 1.34 -1.76 16.16
C ARG A 54 2.35 -1.56 15.02
N GLY A 55 3.36 -0.73 15.27
CA GLY A 55 4.47 -0.54 14.33
C GLY A 55 5.15 -1.88 13.99
N GLY A 56 5.38 -2.11 12.70
CA GLY A 56 5.95 -3.34 12.16
C GLY A 56 4.94 -4.41 11.76
N THR A 57 3.64 -4.23 12.05
CA THR A 57 2.58 -5.12 11.54
C THR A 57 1.77 -4.49 10.40
N GLU A 58 2.03 -3.23 10.09
CA GLU A 58 1.32 -2.50 9.05
C GLU A 58 1.75 -2.97 7.65
N PHE A 59 0.76 -3.15 6.79
CA PHE A 59 0.95 -3.50 5.39
C PHE A 59 -0.04 -2.69 4.53
N THR A 60 0.44 -2.08 3.45
CA THR A 60 -0.40 -1.21 2.63
C THR A 60 -0.42 -1.62 1.16
N LEU A 61 -1.53 -1.30 0.50
CA LEU A 61 -1.78 -1.62 -0.90
C LEU A 61 -2.16 -0.36 -1.68
N PHE A 62 -1.52 -0.16 -2.84
CA PHE A 62 -1.92 0.83 -3.84
C PHE A 62 -2.48 0.16 -5.08
N GLN A 63 -3.65 0.59 -5.55
CA GLN A 63 -4.19 0.10 -6.81
C GLN A 63 -3.65 0.89 -8.00
N ILE A 64 -2.91 0.22 -8.87
CA ILE A 64 -2.45 0.79 -10.13
C ILE A 64 -3.30 0.28 -11.29
N ASN A 65 -4.12 1.16 -11.87
CA ASN A 65 -4.97 0.81 -13.02
C ASN A 65 -4.16 0.59 -14.31
N THR A 66 -2.88 0.95 -14.31
CA THR A 66 -2.04 1.02 -15.50
C THR A 66 -0.82 0.12 -15.44
N PHE A 67 -0.96 -1.11 -14.92
CA PHE A 67 0.12 -2.10 -14.89
C PHE A 67 0.81 -2.29 -16.26
N LYS A 68 0.03 -2.20 -17.36
CA LYS A 68 0.57 -2.24 -18.72
C LYS A 68 1.51 -1.07 -19.05
N LYS A 69 1.22 0.14 -18.58
CA LYS A 69 2.07 1.33 -18.81
C LYS A 69 3.36 1.27 -18.02
N ILE A 70 3.34 0.69 -16.82
CA ILE A 70 4.54 0.52 -15.98
C ILE A 70 5.55 -0.45 -16.59
N LEU A 71 5.06 -1.49 -17.27
CA LEU A 71 5.92 -2.46 -17.97
C LEU A 71 6.31 -2.00 -19.38
N SER A 72 5.49 -1.17 -20.04
CA SER A 72 5.74 -0.72 -21.42
C SER A 72 6.57 0.56 -21.54
N GLU A 73 6.47 1.44 -20.55
CA GLU A 73 7.27 2.66 -20.45
C GLU A 73 8.14 2.50 -19.21
N GLN A 74 9.44 2.76 -19.33
CA GLN A 74 10.39 2.82 -18.21
C GLN A 74 9.92 3.91 -17.24
N THR A 75 8.90 3.61 -16.45
CA THR A 75 8.29 4.56 -15.54
C THR A 75 9.39 4.91 -14.58
N PRO A 76 9.87 6.16 -14.59
CA PRO A 76 11.10 6.48 -13.91
C PRO A 76 10.89 6.18 -12.43
N LEU A 77 11.89 5.56 -11.79
CA LEU A 77 11.81 5.05 -10.41
C LEU A 77 11.28 6.09 -9.41
N ASN A 78 11.45 7.38 -9.70
CA ASN A 78 10.92 8.49 -8.92
C ASN A 78 9.38 8.52 -8.85
N GLU A 79 8.65 8.12 -9.91
CA GLU A 79 7.18 8.00 -9.86
C GLU A 79 6.74 6.81 -9.01
N LEU A 80 7.52 5.73 -8.98
CA LEU A 80 7.28 4.59 -8.09
C LEU A 80 7.48 4.97 -6.61
N PHE A 81 8.45 5.84 -6.34
CA PHE A 81 8.70 6.38 -5.00
C PHE A 81 7.61 7.36 -4.54
N LEU A 82 7.00 8.13 -5.46
CA LEU A 82 5.86 9.01 -5.15
C LEU A 82 4.63 8.20 -4.70
N LEU A 83 4.40 7.05 -5.32
CA LEU A 83 3.29 6.18 -4.96
C LEU A 83 3.39 5.66 -3.52
N CYS A 84 4.61 5.39 -3.04
CA CYS A 84 4.85 4.88 -1.69
C CYS A 84 5.08 5.97 -0.63
N GLN A 85 4.70 7.24 -0.87
CA GLN A 85 4.91 8.31 0.12
C GLN A 85 4.10 8.09 1.41
N MET A 86 4.76 7.40 2.34
CA MET A 86 4.89 7.70 3.76
C MET A 86 3.77 8.55 4.37
N LEU A 87 2.77 7.89 4.94
CA LEU A 87 2.35 8.28 6.28
C LEU A 87 3.53 7.98 7.21
N THR A 88 4.47 8.91 7.29
CA THR A 88 5.37 9.01 8.44
C THR A 88 4.58 9.65 9.56
N LEU A 89 4.12 8.80 10.49
CA LEU A 89 4.12 9.11 11.92
C LEU A 89 4.83 7.96 12.62
#